data_AF-A0A4U6DAW6-F1
#
_entry.id   AF-A0A4U6DAW6-F1
#
_cell.length_a   1.000
_cell.length_b   1.000
_cell.length_c   1.000
_cell.angle_alpha   90.00
_cell.angle_beta   90.00
_cell.angle_gamma   90.00
#
_symmetry.space_group_name_H-M   'P 1'
#
loop_
_entity.id
_entity.type
_entity.pdbx_description
1 polymer ?
#
loop_
_entity_poly.entity_id
_entity_poly.type
_entity_poly.pdbx_seq_one_letter_code
_entity_poly.pdbx_strand_id
1 'polypeptide(L)'
;MKKIIFIALLILSSFTSFSQNQNEKFEECLTYVKSNNLNKAESCFQSLLETDRKNKDIIFNLAYVKLNLNKREEAIVLLQKAVQLNDREAAKVLTQELHEKIAYYDTMLVDYVDEKPLVINGDKREDIIVKSGRLNPVLEKQIMQQFKKTRINPKNFKGGRLFLQLFIEKDGSLNCIAYNVTAAEQVVLTEGFKKIILVPGKHEGKAVIVRGWNLPIS
;
A
#
# COMPACT_ATOMS: atom_id res chain seq x y z
N MET A 1 37.15 -10.61 8.20
CA MET A 1 36.31 -10.55 6.98
C MET A 1 35.61 -11.88 6.65
N LYS A 2 36.29 -13.03 6.60
CA LYS A 2 35.65 -14.34 6.27
C LYS A 2 34.51 -14.79 7.22
N LYS A 3 34.62 -14.55 8.55
CA LYS A 3 33.58 -14.94 9.52
C LYS A 3 32.27 -14.14 9.37
N ILE A 4 32.35 -12.86 9.01
CA ILE A 4 31.16 -12.01 8.80
C ILE A 4 30.42 -12.42 7.53
N ILE A 5 31.15 -12.78 6.46
CA ILE A 5 30.56 -13.28 5.21
C ILE A 5 29.83 -14.62 5.44
N PHE A 6 30.38 -15.50 6.28
CA PHE A 6 29.76 -16.79 6.60
C PHE A 6 28.46 -16.64 7.41
N ILE A 7 28.43 -15.72 8.39
CA ILE A 7 27.23 -15.40 9.17
C ILE A 7 26.16 -14.76 8.26
N ALA A 8 26.55 -13.86 7.36
CA ALA A 8 25.63 -13.26 6.39
C ALA A 8 25.03 -14.30 5.43
N LEU A 9 25.81 -15.29 4.97
CA LEU A 9 25.31 -16.37 4.11
C LEU A 9 24.29 -17.29 4.81
N LEU A 10 24.51 -17.61 6.09
CA LEU A 10 23.59 -18.43 6.89
C LEU A 10 22.29 -17.69 7.22
N ILE A 11 22.36 -16.37 7.44
CA ILE A 11 21.16 -15.54 7.61
C ILE A 11 20.39 -15.42 6.29
N LEU A 12 21.07 -15.28 5.15
CA LEU A 12 20.39 -15.26 3.85
C LEU A 12 19.71 -16.60 3.54
N SER A 13 20.36 -17.75 3.77
CA SER A 13 19.78 -19.06 3.46
C SER A 13 18.62 -19.45 4.38
N SER A 14 18.68 -19.06 5.65
CA SER A 14 17.57 -19.23 6.61
C SER A 14 16.40 -18.29 6.30
N PHE A 15 16.68 -17.06 5.87
CA PHE A 15 15.64 -16.12 5.47
C PHE A 15 14.93 -16.55 4.18
N THR A 16 15.64 -17.08 3.18
CA THR A 16 15.02 -17.60 1.95
C THR A 16 14.19 -18.84 2.22
N SER A 17 14.66 -19.77 3.07
CA SER A 17 13.89 -20.97 3.44
C SER A 17 12.68 -20.65 4.30
N PHE A 18 12.76 -19.67 5.21
CA PHE A 18 11.62 -19.17 5.96
C PHE A 18 10.56 -18.53 5.06
N SER A 19 10.96 -17.66 4.13
CA SER A 19 10.05 -17.03 3.17
C SER A 19 9.41 -18.06 2.23
N GLN A 20 10.14 -19.09 1.81
CA GLN A 20 9.63 -20.15 0.95
C GLN A 20 8.58 -21.00 1.68
N ASN A 21 8.82 -21.35 2.94
CA ASN A 21 7.89 -22.11 3.76
C ASN A 21 6.58 -21.35 4.01
N GLN A 22 6.63 -20.03 4.24
CA GLN A 22 5.42 -19.22 4.38
C GLN A 22 4.56 -19.20 3.10
N ASN A 23 5.19 -19.09 1.92
CA ASN A 23 4.47 -19.11 0.65
C ASN A 23 3.81 -20.47 0.39
N GLU A 24 4.52 -21.57 0.66
CA GLU A 24 3.97 -22.92 0.52
C GLU A 24 2.75 -23.12 1.44
N LYS A 25 2.86 -22.69 2.69
CA LYS A 25 1.76 -22.75 3.65
C LYS A 25 0.59 -21.85 3.26
N PHE A 26 0.84 -20.68 2.66
CA PHE A 26 -0.21 -19.82 2.12
C PHE A 26 -0.99 -20.51 1.00
N GLU A 27 -0.30 -21.16 0.06
CA GLU A 27 -0.94 -21.95 -1.01
C GLU A 27 -1.70 -23.17 -0.47
N GLU A 28 -1.21 -23.81 0.59
CA GLU A 28 -1.95 -24.85 1.31
C GLU A 28 -3.28 -24.30 1.87
N CYS A 29 -3.25 -23.14 2.54
CA CYS A 29 -4.47 -22.52 3.06
C CYS A 29 -5.47 -22.20 1.93
N LEU A 30 -5.00 -21.68 0.79
CA LEU A 30 -5.85 -21.46 -0.39
C LEU A 30 -6.43 -22.76 -0.95
N THR A 31 -5.71 -23.87 -0.86
CA THR A 31 -6.23 -25.19 -1.25
C THR A 31 -7.38 -25.61 -0.35
N TYR A 32 -7.31 -25.39 0.97
CA TYR A 32 -8.46 -25.61 1.85
C TYR A 32 -9.68 -24.76 1.47
N VAL A 33 -9.48 -23.49 1.06
CA VAL A 33 -10.58 -22.64 0.55
C VAL A 33 -11.19 -23.24 -0.72
N LYS A 34 -10.35 -23.60 -1.71
CA LYS A 34 -10.79 -24.18 -3.00
C LYS A 34 -11.56 -25.50 -2.81
N SER A 35 -11.17 -26.31 -1.83
CA SER A 35 -11.85 -27.56 -1.48
C SER A 35 -13.01 -27.37 -0.50
N ASN A 36 -13.43 -26.12 -0.25
CA ASN A 36 -14.50 -25.77 0.70
C ASN A 36 -14.29 -26.29 2.13
N ASN A 37 -13.05 -26.55 2.53
CA ASN A 37 -12.69 -26.98 3.88
C ASN A 37 -12.42 -25.75 4.77
N LEU A 38 -13.47 -24.96 4.99
CA LEU A 38 -13.36 -23.62 5.56
C LEU A 38 -12.81 -23.59 6.99
N ASN A 39 -13.13 -24.59 7.82
CA ASN A 39 -12.57 -24.68 9.18
C ASN A 39 -11.05 -24.90 9.16
N LYS A 40 -10.55 -25.77 8.26
CA LYS A 40 -9.09 -25.93 8.09
C LYS A 40 -8.46 -24.68 7.51
N ALA A 41 -9.11 -24.03 6.54
CA ALA A 41 -8.64 -22.77 6.00
C ALA A 41 -8.53 -21.69 7.08
N GLU A 42 -9.52 -21.58 7.97
CA GLU A 42 -9.54 -20.64 9.09
C GLU A 42 -8.34 -20.86 10.01
N SER A 43 -8.13 -22.09 10.51
CA SER A 43 -6.98 -22.42 11.36
C SER A 43 -5.64 -22.21 10.65
N CYS A 44 -5.59 -22.54 9.36
CA CYS A 44 -4.39 -22.37 8.53
C CYS A 44 -4.01 -20.89 8.43
N PHE A 45 -4.94 -20.02 8.03
CA PHE A 45 -4.68 -18.57 7.94
C PHE A 45 -4.44 -17.92 9.30
N GLN A 46 -5.10 -18.37 10.37
CA GLN A 46 -4.81 -17.91 11.73
C GLN A 46 -3.34 -18.16 12.10
N SER A 47 -2.83 -19.36 11.82
CA SER A 47 -1.44 -19.70 12.10
C SER A 47 -0.43 -18.92 11.25
N LEU A 48 -0.78 -18.55 10.01
CA LEU A 48 0.04 -17.65 9.19
C LEU A 48 0.05 -16.23 9.75
N LEU A 49 -1.11 -15.76 10.24
CA LEU A 49 -1.24 -14.43 10.83
C LEU A 49 -0.44 -14.27 12.12
N GLU A 50 -0.21 -15.35 12.87
CA GLU A 50 0.68 -15.34 14.04
C GLU A 50 2.13 -15.00 13.67
N THR A 51 2.59 -15.49 12.52
CA THR A 51 3.95 -15.24 12.00
C THR A 51 4.08 -13.93 11.23
N ASP A 52 3.04 -13.48 10.53
CA ASP A 52 3.01 -12.19 9.84
C ASP A 52 1.70 -11.45 10.08
N ARG A 53 1.66 -10.72 11.20
CA ARG A 53 0.47 -10.03 11.72
C ARG A 53 -0.03 -8.87 10.84
N LYS A 54 0.76 -8.44 9.86
CA LYS A 54 0.48 -7.28 8.99
C LYS A 54 0.39 -7.65 7.51
N ASN A 55 0.39 -8.94 7.18
CA ASN A 55 0.16 -9.38 5.82
C ASN A 55 -1.31 -9.18 5.44
N LYS A 56 -1.58 -8.20 4.57
CA LYS A 56 -2.94 -7.88 4.14
C LYS A 56 -3.60 -9.02 3.37
N ASP A 57 -2.84 -9.83 2.62
CA ASP A 57 -3.38 -10.94 1.84
C ASP A 57 -3.84 -12.07 2.77
N ILE A 58 -3.07 -12.39 3.82
CA ILE A 58 -3.50 -13.34 4.88
C ILE A 58 -4.75 -12.83 5.59
N ILE A 59 -4.78 -11.55 5.97
CA ILE A 59 -5.91 -10.95 6.68
C ILE A 59 -7.17 -10.97 5.82
N PHE A 60 -7.06 -10.58 4.55
CA PHE A 60 -8.17 -10.59 3.59
C PHE A 60 -8.71 -12.01 3.37
N ASN A 61 -7.84 -12.98 3.12
CA ASN A 61 -8.28 -14.37 2.92
C ASN A 61 -8.92 -14.97 4.18
N LEU A 62 -8.40 -14.68 5.37
CA LEU A 62 -9.07 -15.07 6.61
C LEU A 62 -10.46 -14.42 6.72
N ALA A 63 -10.59 -13.15 6.37
CA ALA A 63 -11.88 -12.48 6.37
C ALA A 63 -12.87 -13.13 5.40
N TYR A 64 -12.42 -13.47 4.20
CA TYR A 64 -13.21 -14.20 3.21
C TYR A 64 -13.67 -15.57 3.75
N VAL A 65 -12.78 -16.33 4.38
CA VAL A 65 -13.12 -17.59 5.03
C VAL A 65 -14.17 -17.39 6.13
N LYS A 66 -14.02 -16.35 6.96
CA LYS A 66 -14.98 -16.00 8.02
C LYS A 66 -16.35 -15.66 7.45
N LEU A 67 -16.44 -14.92 6.34
CA LEU A 67 -17.71 -14.67 5.64
C LEU A 67 -18.39 -15.97 5.21
N ASN A 68 -17.63 -16.89 4.59
CA ASN A 68 -18.15 -18.18 4.16
C ASN A 68 -18.54 -19.11 5.33
N LEU A 69 -18.01 -18.86 6.52
CA LEU A 69 -18.40 -19.51 7.77
C LEU A 69 -19.56 -18.80 8.51
N ASN A 70 -20.20 -17.81 7.90
CA ASN A 70 -21.23 -16.96 8.51
C ASN A 70 -20.77 -16.18 9.75
N LYS A 71 -19.47 -15.95 9.91
CA LYS A 71 -18.86 -15.15 10.98
C LYS A 71 -18.69 -13.70 10.50
N ARG A 72 -19.81 -13.03 10.17
CA ARG A 72 -19.84 -11.73 9.47
C ARG A 72 -19.09 -10.64 10.24
N GLU A 73 -19.33 -10.53 11.54
CA GLU A 73 -18.77 -9.47 12.38
C GLU A 73 -17.24 -9.59 12.50
N GLU A 74 -16.73 -10.82 12.67
CA GLU A 74 -15.30 -11.10 12.67
C GLU A 74 -14.66 -10.78 11.32
N ALA A 75 -15.34 -11.10 10.23
CA ALA A 75 -14.88 -10.77 8.88
C ALA A 75 -14.80 -9.25 8.67
N ILE A 76 -15.79 -8.49 9.13
CA ILE A 76 -15.78 -7.03 9.03
C ILE A 76 -14.56 -6.45 9.73
N VAL A 77 -14.24 -6.91 10.95
CA VAL A 77 -13.04 -6.46 11.68
C VAL A 77 -11.75 -6.74 10.89
N LEU A 78 -11.64 -7.93 10.28
CA LEU A 78 -10.48 -8.29 9.47
C LEU A 78 -10.41 -7.50 8.17
N LEU A 79 -11.52 -7.30 7.47
CA LEU A 79 -11.56 -6.48 6.25
C LEU A 79 -11.16 -5.04 6.56
N GLN A 80 -11.69 -4.47 7.65
CA GLN A 80 -11.33 -3.13 8.13
C GLN A 80 -9.81 -3.00 8.35
N LYS A 81 -9.20 -4.01 8.99
CA LYS A 81 -7.75 -4.09 9.14
C LYS A 81 -7.00 -4.22 7.80
N ALA A 82 -7.51 -5.01 6.84
CA ALA A 82 -6.91 -5.12 5.52
C ALA A 82 -6.99 -3.79 4.73
N VAL A 83 -8.10 -3.06 4.84
CA VAL A 83 -8.24 -1.71 4.26
C VAL A 83 -7.21 -0.75 4.83
N GLN A 84 -6.99 -0.76 6.15
CA GLN A 84 -5.94 0.03 6.80
C GLN A 84 -4.55 -0.27 6.23
N LEU A 85 -4.33 -1.50 5.76
CA LEU A 85 -3.09 -1.96 5.12
C LEU A 85 -3.07 -1.75 3.59
N ASN A 86 -3.96 -0.92 3.06
CA ASN A 86 -4.13 -0.61 1.64
C ASN A 86 -4.56 -1.81 0.78
N ASP A 87 -5.43 -2.67 1.31
CA ASP A 87 -6.12 -3.67 0.51
C ASP A 87 -7.36 -3.08 -0.16
N ARG A 88 -7.32 -2.99 -1.49
CA ARG A 88 -8.42 -2.43 -2.30
C ARG A 88 -9.59 -3.40 -2.44
N GLU A 89 -9.32 -4.71 -2.44
CA GLU A 89 -10.37 -5.72 -2.56
C GLU A 89 -11.15 -5.81 -1.24
N ALA A 90 -10.46 -5.77 -0.09
CA ALA A 90 -11.12 -5.71 1.21
C ALA A 90 -12.08 -4.51 1.32
N ALA A 91 -11.66 -3.35 0.80
CA ALA A 91 -12.48 -2.15 0.81
C ALA A 91 -13.69 -2.26 -0.11
N LYS A 92 -13.52 -2.91 -1.28
CA LYS A 92 -14.60 -3.21 -2.20
C LYS A 92 -15.61 -4.16 -1.57
N VAL A 93 -15.16 -5.26 -0.96
CA VAL A 93 -16.04 -6.21 -0.24
C VAL A 93 -16.81 -5.50 0.86
N LEU A 94 -16.15 -4.69 1.71
CA LEU A 94 -16.83 -3.93 2.75
C LEU A 94 -17.92 -3.01 2.22
N THR A 95 -17.58 -2.18 1.22
CA THR A 95 -18.47 -1.09 0.78
C THR A 95 -19.54 -1.55 -0.19
N GLN A 96 -19.22 -2.48 -1.09
CA GLN A 96 -20.10 -2.90 -2.18
C GLN A 96 -20.90 -4.16 -1.85
N GLU A 97 -20.29 -5.13 -1.14
CA GLU A 97 -20.93 -6.42 -0.85
C GLU A 97 -21.58 -6.43 0.54
N LEU A 98 -20.89 -5.89 1.54
CA LEU A 98 -21.38 -5.88 2.93
C LEU A 98 -22.14 -4.60 3.30
N HIS A 99 -22.07 -3.56 2.46
CA HIS A 99 -22.63 -2.23 2.70
C HIS A 99 -22.18 -1.58 4.01
N GLU A 100 -20.95 -1.86 4.42
CA GLU A 100 -20.33 -1.32 5.63
C GLU A 100 -19.50 -0.07 5.31
N LYS A 101 -19.55 0.90 6.22
CA LYS A 101 -18.70 2.10 6.12
C LYS A 101 -17.26 1.75 6.48
N ILE A 102 -16.30 2.26 5.73
CA ILE A 102 -14.89 2.19 6.10
C ILE A 102 -14.65 3.10 7.31
N ALA A 103 -14.09 2.53 8.38
CA ALA A 103 -13.77 3.27 9.58
C ALA A 103 -12.70 4.33 9.30
N TYR A 104 -12.64 5.36 10.15
CA TYR A 104 -11.55 6.33 10.07
C TYR A 104 -10.20 5.66 10.31
N TYR A 105 -9.26 5.88 9.39
CA TYR A 105 -7.86 5.55 9.55
C TYR A 105 -7.01 6.78 9.25
N ASP A 106 -5.86 6.89 9.92
CA ASP A 106 -4.91 7.96 9.63
C ASP A 106 -4.35 7.90 8.21
N THR A 107 -4.39 6.73 7.58
CA THR A 107 -4.02 6.50 6.18
C THR A 107 -5.18 5.84 5.46
N MET A 108 -5.62 6.43 4.35
CA MET A 108 -6.76 5.97 3.57
C MET A 108 -6.44 5.92 2.08
N LEU A 109 -7.13 5.03 1.36
CA LEU A 109 -7.09 5.00 -0.10
C LEU A 109 -7.94 6.14 -0.66
N VAL A 110 -7.48 6.74 -1.76
CA VAL A 110 -8.14 7.87 -2.46
C VAL A 110 -9.61 7.63 -2.82
N ASP A 111 -10.00 6.38 -3.06
CA ASP A 111 -11.38 6.06 -3.46
C ASP A 111 -12.34 6.02 -2.27
N TYR A 112 -11.81 6.05 -1.04
CA TYR A 112 -12.56 5.90 0.21
C TYR A 112 -12.38 7.07 1.16
N VAL A 113 -12.03 8.25 0.64
CA VAL A 113 -12.08 9.52 1.37
C VAL A 113 -13.31 10.32 0.95
N ASP A 114 -13.90 11.06 1.88
CA ASP A 114 -15.06 11.92 1.61
C ASP A 114 -14.67 13.14 0.74
N GLU A 115 -13.51 13.74 1.04
CA GLU A 115 -12.93 14.84 0.27
C GLU A 115 -11.61 14.38 -0.35
N LYS A 116 -11.55 14.35 -1.69
CA LYS A 116 -10.31 14.00 -2.40
C LYS A 116 -9.30 15.15 -2.32
N PRO A 117 -7.99 14.83 -2.25
CA PRO A 117 -6.98 15.86 -2.36
C PRO A 117 -6.97 16.49 -3.76
N LEU A 118 -6.53 17.74 -3.84
CA LEU A 118 -6.57 18.55 -5.07
C LEU A 118 -5.24 19.26 -5.31
N VAL A 119 -4.90 19.41 -6.59
CA VAL A 119 -3.77 20.21 -7.07
C VAL A 119 -4.10 21.70 -6.96
N ILE A 120 -3.14 22.47 -6.47
CA ILE A 120 -3.22 23.93 -6.41
C ILE A 120 -2.55 24.51 -7.66
N ASN A 121 -3.33 25.20 -8.50
CA ASN A 121 -2.86 25.87 -9.71
C ASN A 121 -3.32 27.34 -9.70
N GLY A 122 -2.54 28.20 -9.03
CA GLY A 122 -2.98 29.54 -8.66
C GLY A 122 -4.23 29.46 -7.79
N ASP A 123 -5.31 30.11 -8.22
CA ASP A 123 -6.59 30.09 -7.50
C ASP A 123 -7.43 28.84 -7.79
N LYS A 124 -7.06 28.04 -8.80
CA LYS A 124 -7.80 26.83 -9.16
C LYS A 124 -7.42 25.66 -8.25
N ARG A 125 -8.40 24.78 -8.03
CA ARG A 125 -8.23 23.48 -7.38
C ARG A 125 -8.65 22.42 -8.39
N GLU A 126 -7.72 21.53 -8.72
CA GLU A 126 -7.88 20.58 -9.82
C GLU A 126 -7.68 19.15 -9.30
N ASP A 127 -8.31 18.17 -9.94
CA ASP A 127 -8.14 16.77 -9.54
C ASP A 127 -6.68 16.30 -9.71
N ILE A 128 -6.22 15.42 -8.82
CA ILE A 128 -4.91 14.74 -8.94
C ILE A 128 -4.83 13.91 -10.22
N ILE A 129 -5.92 13.21 -10.56
CA ILE A 129 -6.06 12.45 -11.80
C ILE A 129 -7.08 13.16 -12.68
N VAL A 130 -6.65 13.58 -13.86
CA VAL A 130 -7.55 14.20 -14.84
C VAL A 130 -8.47 13.15 -15.49
N LYS A 131 -9.53 13.60 -16.17
CA LYS A 131 -10.53 12.72 -16.80
C LYS A 131 -9.96 11.62 -17.72
N SER A 132 -8.77 11.81 -18.28
CA SER A 132 -8.09 10.80 -19.10
C SER A 132 -7.43 9.66 -18.30
N GLY A 133 -7.55 9.67 -16.97
CA GLY A 133 -6.88 8.71 -16.08
C GLY A 133 -5.40 9.02 -15.83
N ARG A 134 -4.87 10.11 -16.37
CA ARG A 134 -3.48 10.53 -16.20
C ARG A 134 -3.31 11.44 -14.99
N LEU A 135 -2.08 11.49 -14.47
CA LEU A 135 -1.70 12.47 -13.46
C LEU A 135 -1.91 13.89 -14.00
N ASN A 136 -2.35 14.79 -13.13
CA ASN A 136 -2.51 16.20 -13.47
C ASN A 136 -1.18 16.79 -13.98
N PRO A 137 -1.14 17.44 -15.16
CA PRO A 137 0.10 17.96 -15.73
C PRO A 137 0.84 18.99 -14.87
N VAL A 138 0.12 19.77 -14.05
CA VAL A 138 0.74 20.72 -13.11
C VAL A 138 1.49 19.97 -12.03
N LEU A 139 0.84 18.96 -11.44
CA LEU A 139 1.46 18.10 -10.43
C LEU A 139 2.62 17.28 -11.02
N GLU A 140 2.44 16.69 -12.21
CA GLU A 140 3.49 15.95 -12.91
C GLU A 140 4.71 16.84 -13.16
N LYS A 141 4.50 18.07 -13.65
CA LYS A 141 5.58 19.05 -13.84
C LYS A 141 6.31 19.38 -12.53
N GLN A 142 5.58 19.61 -11.44
CA GLN A 142 6.16 19.88 -10.13
C GLN A 142 6.99 18.68 -9.61
N ILE A 143 6.45 17.46 -9.74
CA ILE A 143 7.15 16.22 -9.38
C ILE A 143 8.45 16.09 -10.18
N MET A 144 8.38 16.25 -11.51
CA MET A 144 9.56 16.13 -12.37
C MET A 144 10.61 17.22 -12.08
N GLN A 145 10.18 18.42 -11.69
CA GLN A 145 11.09 19.48 -11.27
C GLN A 145 11.81 19.15 -9.96
N GLN A 146 11.10 18.63 -8.95
CA GLN A 146 11.76 18.22 -7.69
C GLN A 146 12.62 16.97 -7.89
N PHE A 147 12.15 16.01 -8.69
CA PHE A 147 12.90 14.79 -9.02
C PHE A 147 14.23 15.12 -9.69
N LYS A 148 14.27 16.02 -10.67
CA LYS A 148 15.53 16.42 -11.33
C LYS A 148 16.58 16.98 -10.36
N LYS A 149 16.17 17.60 -9.26
CA LYS A 149 17.08 18.15 -8.25
C LYS A 149 17.76 17.08 -7.39
N THR A 150 17.19 15.87 -7.32
CA THR A 150 17.77 14.76 -6.54
C THR A 150 19.01 14.17 -7.19
N ARG A 151 19.19 14.39 -8.51
CA ARG A 151 20.26 13.80 -9.33
C ARG A 151 20.24 12.27 -9.38
N ILE A 152 19.15 11.64 -8.94
CA ILE A 152 18.93 10.19 -9.11
C ILE A 152 18.68 9.92 -10.59
N ASN A 153 19.34 8.91 -11.14
CA ASN A 153 19.20 8.50 -12.54
C ASN A 153 18.28 7.27 -12.64
N PRO A 154 17.05 7.39 -13.19
CA PRO A 154 16.14 6.27 -13.37
C PRO A 154 16.73 5.08 -14.16
N LYS A 155 17.72 5.33 -15.02
CA LYS A 155 18.40 4.30 -15.81
C LYS A 155 19.19 3.30 -14.96
N ASN A 156 19.51 3.65 -13.72
CA ASN A 156 20.23 2.76 -12.80
C ASN A 156 19.34 1.64 -12.25
N PHE A 157 18.02 1.73 -12.41
CA PHE A 157 17.06 0.76 -11.90
C PHE A 157 16.65 -0.22 -13.00
N LYS A 158 16.20 -1.42 -12.58
CA LYS A 158 15.75 -2.48 -13.49
C LYS A 158 14.67 -1.96 -14.45
N GLY A 159 14.88 -2.17 -15.75
CA GLY A 159 13.96 -1.68 -16.78
C GLY A 159 14.06 -0.19 -17.06
N GLY A 160 15.09 0.49 -16.53
CA GLY A 160 15.36 1.91 -16.76
C GLY A 160 14.30 2.84 -16.16
N ARG A 161 13.62 2.40 -15.09
CA ARG A 161 12.55 3.16 -14.45
C ARG A 161 12.63 3.08 -12.93
N LEU A 162 12.42 4.21 -12.28
CA LEU A 162 12.18 4.28 -10.85
C LEU A 162 10.68 4.26 -10.59
N PHE A 163 10.21 3.35 -9.75
CA PHE A 163 8.81 3.31 -9.34
C PHE A 163 8.63 4.06 -8.03
N LEU A 164 7.65 4.96 -7.99
CA LEU A 164 7.25 5.69 -6.81
C LEU A 164 5.81 5.36 -6.44
N GLN A 165 5.56 5.05 -5.18
CA GLN A 165 4.23 5.16 -4.59
C GLN A 165 4.08 6.56 -4.03
N LEU A 166 3.11 7.32 -4.53
CA LEU A 166 2.82 8.68 -4.07
C LEU A 166 1.70 8.67 -3.03
N PHE A 167 1.81 9.56 -2.06
CA PHE A 167 0.78 9.82 -1.08
C PHE A 167 0.83 11.26 -0.59
N ILE A 168 -0.30 11.73 -0.07
CA ILE A 168 -0.50 13.11 0.34
C ILE A 168 -0.70 13.09 1.84
N GLU A 169 0.15 13.82 2.57
CA GLU A 169 0.13 13.90 4.02
C GLU A 169 -1.07 14.71 4.52
N LYS A 170 -1.35 14.64 5.82
CA LYS A 170 -2.45 15.39 6.46
C LYS A 170 -2.32 16.90 6.34
N ASP A 171 -1.09 17.40 6.19
CA ASP A 171 -0.79 18.81 5.97
C ASP A 171 -0.84 19.22 4.48
N GLY A 172 -1.18 18.28 3.58
CA GLY A 172 -1.25 18.49 2.14
C GLY A 172 0.09 18.35 1.42
N SER A 173 1.20 18.09 2.12
CA SER A 173 2.48 17.87 1.45
C SER A 173 2.50 16.55 0.68
N LEU A 174 3.11 16.54 -0.50
CA LEU A 174 3.33 15.33 -1.27
C LEU A 174 4.51 14.54 -0.68
N ASN A 175 4.34 13.24 -0.56
CA ASN A 175 5.38 12.33 -0.13
C ASN A 175 5.42 11.08 -1.04
N CYS A 176 6.49 10.30 -0.94
CA CYS A 176 6.65 9.11 -1.74
C CYS A 176 7.42 7.99 -1.04
N ILE A 177 7.16 6.75 -1.46
CA ILE A 177 8.02 5.60 -1.22
C ILE A 177 8.58 5.19 -2.58
N ALA A 178 9.90 5.11 -2.68
CA ALA A 178 10.61 4.69 -3.87
C ALA A 178 11.09 3.25 -3.73
N TYR A 179 10.92 2.46 -4.78
CA TYR A 179 11.31 1.05 -4.76
C TYR A 179 12.75 0.86 -5.26
N ASN A 180 13.50 -0.04 -4.62
CA ASN A 180 14.87 -0.41 -4.97
C ASN A 180 15.90 0.73 -4.86
N VAL A 181 15.66 1.71 -3.99
CA VAL A 181 16.61 2.80 -3.68
C VAL A 181 17.32 2.56 -2.36
N THR A 182 18.44 3.23 -2.15
CA THR A 182 19.09 3.34 -0.83
C THR A 182 18.26 4.21 0.12
N ALA A 183 18.48 4.06 1.43
CA ALA A 183 17.83 4.92 2.43
C ALA A 183 18.16 6.42 2.23
N ALA A 184 19.38 6.73 1.80
CA ALA A 184 19.80 8.10 1.50
C ALA A 184 19.02 8.68 0.31
N GLU A 185 18.89 7.92 -0.79
CA GLU A 185 18.10 8.33 -1.95
C GLU A 185 16.62 8.50 -1.59
N GLN A 186 16.07 7.62 -0.75
CA GLN A 186 14.71 7.75 -0.22
C GLN A 186 14.53 9.07 0.54
N VAL A 187 15.45 9.44 1.44
CA VAL A 187 15.37 10.71 2.17
C VAL A 187 15.38 11.89 1.20
N VAL A 188 16.32 11.93 0.26
CA VAL A 188 16.43 13.01 -0.74
C VAL A 188 15.14 13.18 -1.55
N LEU A 189 14.52 12.07 -1.97
CA LEU A 189 13.23 12.09 -2.68
C LEU A 189 12.12 12.68 -1.81
N THR A 190 11.99 12.21 -0.57
CA THR A 190 10.93 12.68 0.35
C THR A 190 11.07 14.16 0.68
N GLU A 191 12.28 14.65 0.95
CA GLU A 191 12.54 16.08 1.22
C GLU A 191 12.24 16.96 0.01
N GLY A 192 12.55 16.48 -1.20
CA GLY A 192 12.21 17.19 -2.43
C GLY A 192 10.71 17.28 -2.66
N PHE A 193 10.00 16.16 -2.46
CA PHE A 193 8.57 16.06 -2.78
C PHE A 193 7.69 16.78 -1.76
N LYS A 194 8.09 16.83 -0.48
CA LYS A 194 7.39 17.58 0.57
C LYS A 194 7.25 19.08 0.28
N LYS A 195 8.04 19.62 -0.65
CA LYS A 195 7.93 21.01 -1.13
C LYS A 195 6.72 21.23 -2.04
N ILE A 196 6.07 20.17 -2.49
CA ILE A 196 4.85 20.23 -3.30
C ILE A 196 3.68 20.18 -2.33
N ILE A 197 2.91 21.26 -2.27
CA ILE A 197 1.76 21.41 -1.38
C ILE A 197 0.47 21.30 -2.19
N LEU A 198 -0.44 20.47 -1.71
CA LEU A 198 -1.74 20.15 -2.29
C LEU A 198 -2.83 20.46 -1.26
N VAL A 199 -4.08 20.44 -1.68
CA VAL A 199 -5.20 20.38 -0.73
C VAL A 199 -5.20 18.97 -0.13
N PRO A 200 -5.19 18.81 1.20
CA PRO A 200 -5.25 17.49 1.83
C PRO A 200 -6.60 16.84 1.60
N GLY A 201 -6.62 15.51 1.54
CA GLY A 201 -7.88 14.78 1.56
C GLY A 201 -8.43 14.67 2.98
N LYS A 202 -9.74 14.50 3.09
CA LYS A 202 -10.42 14.34 4.38
C LYS A 202 -11.38 13.17 4.39
N HIS A 203 -11.52 12.58 5.57
CA HIS A 203 -12.55 11.59 5.90
C HIS A 203 -13.17 11.98 7.23
N GLU A 204 -14.50 11.99 7.31
CA GLU A 204 -15.26 12.44 8.47
C GLU A 204 -14.84 13.84 8.94
N GLY A 205 -14.56 14.73 7.98
CA GLY A 205 -14.12 16.11 8.23
C GLY A 205 -12.68 16.26 8.75
N LYS A 206 -11.94 15.16 8.93
CA LYS A 206 -10.55 15.15 9.42
C LYS A 206 -9.58 14.88 8.28
N ALA A 207 -8.46 15.60 8.28
CA ALA A 207 -7.39 15.34 7.32
C ALA A 207 -6.77 13.95 7.54
N VAL A 208 -6.55 13.21 6.45
CA VAL A 208 -5.96 11.87 6.44
C VAL A 208 -4.79 11.82 5.47
N ILE A 209 -3.89 10.86 5.67
CA ILE A 209 -2.87 10.53 4.67
C ILE A 209 -3.55 9.79 3.53
N VAL A 210 -3.54 10.35 2.32
CA VAL A 210 -4.21 9.75 1.15
C VAL A 210 -3.19 9.02 0.29
N ARG A 211 -3.42 7.73 0.07
CA ARG A 211 -2.63 6.88 -0.85
C ARG A 211 -3.46 6.49 -2.06
N GLY A 212 -2.78 6.06 -3.13
CA GLY A 212 -3.48 5.42 -4.25
C GLY A 212 -2.80 5.54 -5.60
N TRP A 213 -1.69 6.26 -5.70
CA TRP A 213 -1.04 6.55 -6.97
C TRP A 213 0.34 5.92 -7.04
N ASN A 214 0.62 5.27 -8.16
CA ASN A 214 1.95 4.77 -8.50
C ASN A 214 2.42 5.52 -9.75
N LEU A 215 3.65 6.01 -9.71
CA LEU A 215 4.26 6.79 -10.79
C LEU A 215 5.59 6.15 -11.19
N PRO A 216 5.70 5.58 -12.40
CA PRO A 216 7.00 5.26 -12.98
C PRO A 216 7.68 6.52 -13.51
N ILE A 217 8.92 6.74 -13.12
CA ILE A 217 9.78 7.79 -13.67
C ILE A 217 10.83 7.15 -14.57
N SER A 218 11.02 7.72 -15.77
CA SER A 218 11.94 7.26 -16.82
C SER A 218 13.05 8.28 -17.07
#